data_AF-A0A1W7R4T9-F1
#
_entry.id   AF-A0A1W7R4T9-F1
#
_cell.length_a   1.000
_cell.length_b   1.000
_cell.length_c   1.000
_cell.angle_alpha   90.00
_cell.angle_beta   90.00
_cell.angle_gamma   90.00
#
_symmetry.space_group_name_H-M   'P 1'
#
loop_
_entity.id
_entity.type
_entity.pdbx_description
1 polymer ?
#
loop_
_entity_poly.entity_id
_entity_poly.type
_entity_poly.pdbx_seq_one_letter_code
_entity_poly.pdbx_strand_id
1 'polypeptide(L)'
;MCSRLQSHFNTCATQVAAEQQQITNKIKEVDQEISSALAQLVQKQKLYTSYAETFSKVRVISQQLTRCNDILNQNIESMEYLNNLLEVEDRLEPFVWKTE
;
A
#
# COMPACT_ATOMS: atom_id res chain seq x y z
N MET A 1 -68.07 -0.38 -24.29
CA MET A 1 -66.82 -1.10 -24.68
C MET A 1 -65.58 -0.26 -24.41
N CYS A 2 -65.57 1.04 -24.76
CA CYS A 2 -64.45 1.96 -24.49
C CYS A 2 -64.11 2.15 -22.99
N SER A 3 -65.09 2.18 -22.09
CA SER A 3 -64.85 2.37 -20.65
C SER A 3 -64.08 1.23 -19.98
N ARG A 4 -64.35 -0.02 -20.37
CA ARG A 4 -63.61 -1.20 -19.87
C ARG A 4 -62.16 -1.19 -20.36
N LEU A 5 -61.95 -0.83 -21.63
CA LEU A 5 -60.61 -0.74 -22.21
C LEU A 5 -59.81 0.40 -21.57
N GLN A 6 -60.44 1.56 -21.35
CA GLN A 6 -59.83 2.68 -20.64
C GLN A 6 -59.44 2.32 -19.20
N SER A 7 -60.33 1.63 -18.47
CA SER A 7 -60.03 1.15 -17.12
C SER A 7 -58.86 0.17 -17.12
N HIS A 8 -58.81 -0.76 -18.08
CA HIS A 8 -57.73 -1.72 -18.20
C HIS A 8 -56.39 -1.04 -18.48
N PHE A 9 -56.33 -0.10 -19.44
CA PHE A 9 -55.12 0.67 -19.71
C PHE A 9 -54.68 1.50 -18.51
N ASN A 10 -55.61 2.10 -17.77
CA ASN A 10 -55.28 2.86 -16.57
C ASN A 10 -54.67 1.96 -15.48
N THR A 11 -55.24 0.76 -15.27
CA THR A 11 -54.68 -0.24 -14.35
C THR A 11 -53.28 -0.67 -14.77
N CYS A 12 -53.07 -0.99 -16.05
CA CYS A 12 -51.75 -1.35 -16.57
C CYS A 12 -50.74 -0.20 -16.40
N ALA A 13 -51.13 1.04 -16.72
CA ALA A 13 -50.26 2.21 -16.57
C ALA A 13 -49.87 2.43 -15.09
N THR A 14 -50.82 2.25 -14.17
CA THR A 14 -50.57 2.39 -12.73
C THR A 14 -49.62 1.30 -12.22
N GLN A 15 -49.81 0.05 -12.68
CA GLN A 15 -48.94 -1.07 -12.33
C GLN A 15 -47.50 -0.84 -12.82
N VAL A 16 -47.34 -0.44 -14.09
CA VAL A 16 -46.03 -0.14 -14.68
C VAL A 16 -45.35 1.02 -13.94
N ALA A 17 -46.09 2.07 -13.59
CA ALA A 17 -45.54 3.20 -12.83
C ALA A 17 -45.05 2.77 -11.43
N ALA A 18 -45.78 1.88 -10.75
CA ALA A 18 -45.37 1.34 -9.46
C ALA A 18 -44.09 0.50 -9.57
N GLU A 19 -43.99 -0.37 -10.57
CA GLU A 19 -42.80 -1.18 -10.84
C GLU A 19 -41.59 -0.31 -11.19
N GLN A 20 -41.77 0.71 -12.03
CA GLN A 20 -40.72 1.68 -12.36
C GLN A 20 -40.22 2.44 -11.13
N GLN A 21 -41.13 2.82 -10.22
CA GLN A 21 -40.75 3.48 -8.98
C GLN A 21 -39.93 2.54 -8.08
N GLN A 22 -40.31 1.26 -8.00
CA GLN A 22 -39.56 0.26 -7.22
C GLN A 22 -38.15 0.05 -7.78
N ILE A 23 -38.02 -0.08 -9.10
CA ILE A 23 -36.72 -0.21 -9.77
C ILE A 23 -35.86 1.04 -9.51
N THR A 24 -36.44 2.23 -9.64
CA THR A 24 -35.74 3.50 -9.40
C THR A 24 -35.20 3.59 -7.97
N ASN A 25 -35.98 3.16 -6.98
CA ASN A 25 -35.53 3.14 -5.58
C ASN A 25 -34.37 2.15 -5.40
N LYS A 26 -34.46 0.96 -5.99
CA LYS A 26 -33.40 -0.04 -5.90
C LYS A 26 -32.10 0.39 -6.57
N ILE A 27 -32.18 1.11 -7.69
CA ILE A 27 -31.00 1.71 -8.33
C ILE A 27 -30.32 2.69 -7.37
N LYS A 28 -31.08 3.58 -6.71
CA LYS A 28 -30.52 4.54 -5.75
C LYS A 28 -29.84 3.87 -4.56
N GLU A 29 -30.44 2.80 -4.03
CA GLU A 29 -29.84 2.02 -2.95
C GLU A 29 -28.50 1.41 -3.36
N VAL A 30 -28.45 0.76 -4.54
CA VAL A 30 -27.23 0.17 -5.08
C VAL A 30 -26.16 1.25 -5.36
N ASP A 31 -26.54 2.39 -5.91
CA ASP A 31 -25.61 3.50 -6.17
C ASP A 31 -25.01 4.04 -4.86
N GLN A 32 -25.79 4.09 -3.78
CA GLN A 32 -25.31 4.49 -2.46
C GLN A 32 -24.33 3.46 -1.88
N GLU A 33 -24.64 2.16 -2.01
CA GLU A 33 -23.74 1.07 -1.59
C GLU A 33 -22.40 1.11 -2.34
N ILE A 34 -22.45 1.28 -3.66
CA ILE A 34 -21.25 1.40 -4.51
C ILE A 34 -20.43 2.62 -4.09
N SER A 35 -21.08 3.77 -3.87
CA SER A 35 -20.40 4.99 -3.45
C SER A 35 -19.68 4.82 -2.10
N SER A 36 -20.32 4.13 -1.15
CA SER A 36 -19.73 3.80 0.15
C SER A 36 -18.54 2.85 0.00
N ALA A 37 -18.69 1.78 -0.78
CA ALA A 37 -17.62 0.81 -1.03
C ALA A 37 -16.41 1.48 -1.72
N LEU A 38 -16.65 2.36 -2.70
CA LEU A 38 -15.60 3.10 -3.38
C LEU A 38 -14.86 4.03 -2.41
N ALA A 39 -15.56 4.74 -1.53
CA ALA A 39 -14.93 5.60 -0.53
C ALA A 39 -13.99 4.80 0.40
N GLN A 40 -14.42 3.61 0.83
CA GLN A 40 -13.59 2.71 1.65
C GLN A 40 -12.37 2.20 0.88
N LEU A 41 -12.52 1.85 -0.39
CA LEU A 41 -11.41 1.43 -1.25
C LEU A 41 -10.38 2.55 -1.44
N VAL A 42 -10.82 3.78 -1.66
CA VAL A 42 -9.93 4.96 -1.78
C VAL A 42 -9.16 5.19 -0.48
N GLN A 43 -9.79 5.04 0.69
CA GLN A 43 -9.09 5.15 1.98
C GLN A 43 -8.01 4.05 2.12
N LYS A 44 -8.33 2.80 1.78
CA LYS A 44 -7.35 1.71 1.80
C LYS A 44 -6.20 1.94 0.82
N GLN A 45 -6.49 2.43 -0.39
CA GLN A 45 -5.46 2.77 -1.38
C GLN A 45 -4.48 3.81 -0.84
N LYS A 46 -4.97 4.87 -0.18
CA LYS A 46 -4.13 5.89 0.44
C LYS A 46 -3.21 5.31 1.52
N LEU A 47 -3.75 4.43 2.38
CA LEU A 47 -2.96 3.74 3.41
C LEU A 47 -1.86 2.86 2.80
N TYR A 48 -2.19 2.05 1.79
CA TYR A 48 -1.20 1.20 1.14
C TYR A 48 -0.13 1.99 0.39
N THR A 49 -0.47 3.15 -0.17
CA THR A 49 0.51 4.05 -0.77
C THR A 49 1.50 4.55 0.29
N SER A 50 1.02 4.99 1.45
CA SER A 50 1.87 5.42 2.57
C SER A 50 2.77 4.30 3.11
N TYR A 51 2.25 3.07 3.18
CA TYR A 51 3.06 1.91 3.57
C TYR A 51 4.14 1.59 2.52
N ALA A 52 3.82 1.64 1.23
CA ALA A 52 4.80 1.43 0.17
C ALA A 52 5.93 2.45 0.23
N GLU A 53 5.63 3.72 0.49
CA GLU A 53 6.65 4.76 0.70
C GLU A 53 7.53 4.46 1.91
N THR A 54 6.94 4.01 3.02
CA THR A 54 7.66 3.64 4.24
C THR A 54 8.61 2.47 3.98
N PHE A 55 8.13 1.41 3.32
CA PHE A 55 8.97 0.28 2.94
C PHE A 55 10.09 0.68 1.98
N SER A 56 9.83 1.60 1.05
CA SER A 56 10.87 2.14 0.18
C SER A 56 11.98 2.84 0.98
N LYS A 57 11.62 3.63 2.00
CA LYS A 57 12.60 4.27 2.89
C LYS A 57 13.40 3.25 3.69
N VAL A 58 12.73 2.25 4.26
CA VAL A 58 13.40 1.16 5.00
C VAL A 58 14.41 0.43 4.11
N ARG A 59 14.04 0.14 2.85
CA ARG A 59 14.94 -0.50 1.89
C ARG A 59 16.19 0.35 1.63
N VAL A 60 16.04 1.66 1.47
CA VAL A 60 17.17 2.58 1.28
C VAL A 60 18.09 2.56 2.51
N ILE A 61 17.52 2.63 3.73
CA ILE A 61 18.30 2.57 4.97
C ILE A 61 19.06 1.25 5.09
N SER A 62 18.40 0.12 4.78
CA SER A 62 19.05 -1.20 4.80
C SER A 62 20.23 -1.27 3.83
N GLN A 63 20.07 -0.74 2.61
CA GLN A 63 21.17 -0.66 1.63
C GLN A 63 22.32 0.23 2.11
N GLN A 64 22.02 1.35 2.78
CA GLN A 64 23.03 2.22 3.37
C GLN A 64 23.78 1.50 4.50
N LEU A 65 23.08 0.75 5.35
CA LEU A 65 23.71 -0.01 6.43
C LEU A 65 24.65 -1.09 5.90
N THR A 66 24.23 -1.84 4.86
CA THR A 66 25.10 -2.81 4.18
C THR A 66 26.34 -2.12 3.63
N ARG A 67 26.18 -0.98 2.96
CA ARG A 67 27.32 -0.21 2.46
C ARG A 67 28.26 0.26 3.58
N CYS A 68 27.72 0.72 4.71
CA CYS A 68 28.53 1.10 5.86
C CYS A 68 29.33 -0.09 6.39
N ASN A 69 28.69 -1.26 6.51
CA ASN A 69 29.36 -2.49 6.91
C ASN A 69 30.50 -2.87 5.94
N ASP A 70 30.27 -2.77 4.63
CA ASP A 70 31.29 -3.05 3.63
C ASP A 70 32.49 -2.09 3.74
N ILE A 71 32.23 -0.79 3.91
CA ILE A 71 33.28 0.22 4.10
C ILE A 71 34.06 -0.02 5.40
N LEU A 72 33.37 -0.38 6.48
CA LEU A 72 34.03 -0.70 7.75
C LEU A 72 34.96 -1.90 7.61
N ASN A 73 34.52 -2.97 6.93
CA ASN A 73 35.37 -4.12 6.66
C ASN A 73 36.59 -3.76 5.81
N GLN A 74 36.41 -2.97 4.75
CA GLN A 74 37.53 -2.48 3.93
C GLN A 74 38.54 -1.65 4.75
N ASN A 75 38.04 -0.83 5.67
CA ASN A 75 38.90 -0.04 6.56
C ASN A 75 39.66 -0.94 7.55
N ILE A 76 39.03 -1.99 8.09
CA ILE A 76 39.72 -2.96 8.96
C ILE A 76 40.85 -3.64 8.17
N GLU A 77 40.58 -4.15 6.98
CA GLU A 77 41.60 -4.78 6.12
C GLU A 77 42.76 -3.80 5.82
N SER A 78 42.44 -2.54 5.52
CA SER A 78 43.45 -1.50 5.28
C SER A 78 44.29 -1.20 6.53
N MET A 79 43.66 -1.17 7.71
CA MET A 79 44.36 -0.97 8.98
C MET A 79 45.27 -2.14 9.31
N GLU A 80 44.82 -3.38 9.10
CA GLU A 80 45.65 -4.58 9.28
C GLU A 80 46.83 -4.59 8.31
N TYR A 81 46.61 -4.19 7.05
CA TYR A 81 47.68 -4.06 6.08
C TYR A 81 48.74 -3.06 6.55
N LEU A 82 48.33 -1.86 6.96
CA LEU A 82 49.24 -0.83 7.48
C LEU A 82 49.96 -1.30 8.75
N ASN A 83 49.26 -1.98 9.66
CA ASN A 83 49.83 -2.51 10.88
C ASN A 83 50.92 -3.55 10.60
N ASN A 84 50.74 -4.38 9.57
CA ASN A 84 51.72 -5.39 9.18
C ASN A 84 52.99 -4.81 8.52
N LEU A 85 52.96 -3.54 8.09
CA LEU A 85 54.16 -2.83 7.60
C LEU A 85 55.08 -2.37 8.74
N LEU A 86 54.60 -2.38 10.00
CA LEU A 86 55.41 -2.05 11.17
C LEU A 86 56.33 -3.23 11.56
N GLU A 87 57.47 -2.89 12.18
CA GLU A 87 58.35 -3.86 12.84
C GLU A 87 57.56 -4.63 13.91
N VAL A 88 57.94 -5.88 14.18
CA VAL A 88 57.13 -6.80 14.97
C VAL A 88 56.89 -6.26 16.39
N GLU A 89 57.86 -5.54 16.94
CA GLU A 89 57.78 -4.91 18.27
C GLU A 89 56.78 -3.74 18.33
N ASP A 90 56.50 -3.10 17.19
CA ASP A 90 55.65 -1.90 17.09
C ASP A 90 54.23 -2.18 16.56
N ARG A 91 53.91 -3.45 16.25
CA ARG A 91 52.58 -3.82 15.74
C ARG A 91 51.50 -3.64 16.80
N LEU A 92 50.41 -3.01 16.40
CA LEU A 92 49.19 -2.88 17.18
C LEU A 92 48.45 -4.22 17.28
N GLU A 93 47.63 -4.36 18.32
CA GLU A 93 46.77 -5.53 18.47
C GLU A 93 45.72 -5.59 17.33
N PRO A 94 45.38 -6.80 16.82
CA PRO A 94 44.36 -6.95 15.79
C PRO A 94 43.03 -6.35 16.24
N PHE A 95 42.40 -5.58 15.36
CA PHE A 95 41.10 -4.99 15.66
C PHE A 95 40.01 -6.09 15.64
N VAL A 96 39.24 -6.22 16.72
CA VAL A 96 38.13 -7.17 16.82
C VAL A 96 36.81 -6.43 16.85
N TRP A 97 36.03 -6.53 15.77
CA TRP A 97 34.67 -6.00 15.73
C TRP A 97 33.73 -6.93 16.53
N LYS A 98 33.29 -6.50 17.73
CA LYS A 98 32.27 -7.22 18.50
C LYS A 98 30.89 -6.80 18.04
N THR A 99 30.24 -7.66 17.26
CA THR A 99 28.82 -7.52 16.92
C THR A 99 28.02 -8.30 17.97
N GLU A 100 27.58 -7.64 19.05
CA GLU A 100 26.48 -8.15 19.89
C GLU A 100 25.12 -7.72 19.30
#